data_AF-A0A2D8MKN4-F1
#
_entry.id   AF-A0A2D8MKN4-F1
#
_cell.length_a   1.000
_cell.length_b   1.000
_cell.length_c   1.000
_cell.angle_alpha   90.00
_cell.angle_beta   90.00
_cell.angle_gamma   90.00
#
_symmetry.space_group_name_H-M   'P 1'
#
loop_
_entity.id
_entity.type
_entity.pdbx_description
1 polymer ?
#
loop_
_entity_poly.entity_id
_entity_poly.type
_entity_poly.pdbx_seq_one_letter_code
_entity_poly.pdbx_strand_id
1 'polypeptide(L)'
;MFHVTKRLLLRPAWPEDAEALFGGIADKGVVRNLARAPWPYLPEHARQFVAMDQNPQVPSFLITLPGNGGSRIIGGAGLGNSGDGIELGYWVARPFWGQG
;
A
#
# COMPACT_ATOMS: atom_id res chain seq x y z
N MET A 1 10.46 -9.27 -1.32
CA MET A 1 10.30 -9.67 -2.73
C MET A 1 9.94 -8.43 -3.54
N PHE A 2 10.44 -8.29 -4.77
CA PHE A 2 10.13 -7.15 -5.65
C PHE A 2 9.44 -7.66 -6.92
N HIS A 3 8.49 -6.91 -7.45
CA HIS A 3 7.86 -7.20 -8.74
C HIS A 3 7.87 -5.97 -9.63
N VAL A 4 8.34 -6.13 -10.86
CA VAL A 4 8.40 -5.07 -11.86
C VAL A 4 7.34 -5.36 -12.92
N THR A 5 6.55 -4.34 -13.25
CA THR A 5 5.59 -4.36 -14.35
C THR A 5 6.06 -3.39 -15.44
N LYS A 6 5.25 -3.23 -16.51
CA LYS A 6 5.53 -2.23 -17.55
C LYS A 6 5.64 -0.80 -17.01
N ARG A 7 4.95 -0.46 -15.91
CA ARG A 7 4.81 0.93 -15.43
C ARG A 7 5.07 1.10 -13.93
N LEU A 8 5.00 0.03 -13.15
CA LEU A 8 4.98 0.04 -11.69
C LEU A 8 6.05 -0.89 -11.13
N LEU A 9 6.58 -0.49 -9.98
CA LEU A 9 7.38 -1.35 -9.11
C LEU A 9 6.54 -1.66 -7.86
N LEU A 10 6.43 -2.93 -7.51
CA LEU A 10 5.87 -3.38 -6.24
C LEU A 10 7.02 -3.83 -5.37
N ARG A 11 7.11 -3.28 -4.17
CA ARG A 11 8.21 -3.54 -3.23
C ARG A 11 7.73 -3.62 -1.79
N PRO A 12 8.48 -4.25 -0.88
CA PRO A 12 8.18 -4.16 0.55
C PRO A 12 8.23 -2.71 1.02
N ALA A 13 7.49 -2.41 2.08
CA ALA A 13 7.60 -1.14 2.77
C ALA A 13 8.89 -1.07 3.61
N TRP A 14 9.41 0.14 3.79
CA TRP A 14 10.46 0.48 4.74
C TRP A 14 9.96 1.56 5.71
N PRO A 15 10.55 1.68 6.91
CA PRO A 15 10.15 2.70 7.89
C PRO A 15 10.05 4.13 7.34
N GLU A 16 10.94 4.49 6.42
CA GLU A 16 11.02 5.80 5.77
C GLU A 16 9.82 6.11 4.88
N ASP A 17 9.03 5.09 4.50
CA ASP A 17 7.86 5.25 3.65
C ASP A 17 6.63 5.77 4.40
N ALA A 18 6.65 5.80 5.74
CA ALA A 18 5.47 6.07 6.55
C ALA A 18 4.77 7.38 6.16
N GLU A 19 5.52 8.45 5.93
CA GLU A 19 4.97 9.76 5.56
C GLU A 19 4.35 9.72 4.16
N ALA A 20 5.04 9.14 3.18
CA ALA A 20 4.55 9.04 1.81
C ALA A 20 3.33 8.10 1.70
N LEU A 21 3.32 7.00 2.44
CA LEU A 21 2.17 6.11 2.56
C LEU A 21 0.98 6.83 3.17
N PHE A 22 1.19 7.53 4.29
CA PHE A 22 0.16 8.31 4.97
C PHE A 22 -0.48 9.32 4.03
N GLY A 23 0.33 10.08 3.28
CA GLY A 23 -0.15 11.05 2.30
C GLY A 23 -0.97 10.45 1.15
N GLY A 24 -0.81 9.15 0.86
CA GLY A 24 -1.60 8.44 -0.14
C GLY A 24 -2.90 7.83 0.40
N ILE A 25 -2.85 7.20 1.57
CA ILE A 25 -3.97 6.42 2.13
C ILE A 25 -4.93 7.25 2.99
N ALA A 26 -4.49 8.37 3.59
CA ALA A 26 -5.29 9.17 4.52
C ALA A 26 -6.38 10.03 3.84
N ASP A 27 -7.13 9.40 2.93
CA ASP A 27 -8.26 9.95 2.21
C ASP A 27 -9.51 9.08 2.51
N LYS A 28 -10.60 9.71 2.97
CA LYS A 28 -11.83 8.99 3.35
C LYS A 28 -12.40 8.12 2.24
N GLY A 29 -12.30 8.57 0.99
CA GLY A 29 -12.81 7.83 -0.17
C GLY A 29 -11.95 6.64 -0.56
N VAL A 30 -10.67 6.62 -0.16
CA VAL A 30 -9.80 5.44 -0.22
C VAL A 30 -10.14 4.51 0.94
N VAL A 31 -10.02 4.99 2.19
CA VAL A 31 -10.15 4.16 3.40
C VAL A 31 -11.50 3.47 3.53
N ARG A 32 -12.61 4.13 3.14
CA ARG A 32 -13.96 3.53 3.21
C ARG A 32 -14.11 2.23 2.40
N ASN A 33 -13.21 1.98 1.45
CA ASN A 33 -13.22 0.77 0.61
C ASN A 33 -12.28 -0.32 1.17
N LEU A 34 -11.57 -0.06 2.28
CA LEU A 34 -10.58 -0.98 2.83
C LEU A 34 -11.15 -1.72 4.04
N ALA A 35 -11.02 -3.04 4.04
CA ALA A 35 -11.57 -3.87 5.11
C ALA A 35 -10.88 -3.66 6.47
N ARG A 36 -9.58 -3.30 6.48
CA ARG A 36 -8.75 -3.27 7.71
C ARG A 36 -8.27 -1.88 8.11
N ALA A 37 -8.29 -0.91 7.20
CA ALA A 37 -7.75 0.41 7.49
C ALA A 37 -8.75 1.22 8.33
N PRO A 38 -8.35 1.76 9.49
CA PRO A 38 -9.25 2.54 10.33
C PRO A 38 -9.52 3.93 9.75
N TRP A 39 -10.68 4.49 10.07
CA TRP A 39 -10.99 5.90 9.83
C TRP A 39 -11.28 6.64 11.15
N PRO A 40 -10.65 7.80 11.41
CA PRO A 40 -9.61 8.46 10.61
C PRO A 40 -8.33 7.62 10.54
N TYR A 41 -7.67 7.66 9.38
CA TYR A 41 -6.35 7.07 9.24
C TYR A 41 -5.32 8.07 9.76
N LEU A 42 -4.56 7.69 10.79
CA LEU A 42 -3.60 8.54 11.49
C LEU A 42 -2.16 8.19 11.08
N PRO A 43 -1.19 9.12 11.24
CA PRO A 43 0.22 8.85 10.94
C PRO A 43 0.78 7.61 11.67
N GLU A 44 0.28 7.31 12.87
CA GLU A 44 0.65 6.15 13.66
C GLU A 44 0.30 4.83 12.95
N HIS A 45 -0.85 4.78 12.25
CA HIS A 45 -1.25 3.59 11.50
C HIS A 45 -0.31 3.33 10.32
N ALA A 46 0.18 4.38 9.66
CA ALA A 46 1.18 4.25 8.61
C ALA A 46 2.51 3.72 9.17
N ARG A 47 2.98 4.29 10.29
CA ARG A 47 4.20 3.84 10.96
C ARG A 47 4.11 2.40 11.43
N GLN A 48 2.96 2.00 11.98
CA GLN A 48 2.70 0.60 12.35
C GLN A 48 2.75 -0.31 11.12
N PHE A 49 2.09 0.06 10.02
CA PHE A 49 2.08 -0.75 8.81
C PHE A 49 3.49 -0.99 8.23
N VAL A 50 4.30 0.06 8.11
CA VAL A 50 5.66 -0.07 7.53
C VAL A 50 6.64 -0.80 8.46
N ALA A 51 6.33 -0.86 9.75
CA ALA A 51 7.12 -1.60 10.75
C ALA A 51 6.66 -3.06 10.93
N MET A 52 5.59 -3.49 10.25
CA MET A 52 5.13 -4.88 10.33
C MET A 52 6.12 -5.82 9.64
N ASP A 53 6.44 -6.92 10.32
CA ASP A 53 7.20 -8.00 9.73
C ASP A 53 6.46 -8.60 8.53
N GLN A 54 7.20 -8.78 7.43
CA GLN A 54 6.64 -9.34 6.22
C GLN A 54 6.62 -10.87 6.31
N ASN A 55 5.42 -11.45 6.24
CA ASN A 55 5.27 -12.88 6.07
C ASN A 55 5.43 -13.23 4.57
N PRO A 56 6.42 -14.04 4.17
CA PRO A 56 6.65 -14.39 2.76
C PRO A 56 5.48 -15.14 2.10
N GLN A 57 4.63 -15.82 2.87
CA GLN A 57 3.45 -16.53 2.35
C GLN A 57 2.28 -15.58 2.04
N VAL A 58 2.21 -14.44 2.74
CA VAL A 58 1.18 -13.42 2.58
C VAL A 58 1.82 -12.03 2.55
N PRO A 59 2.59 -11.73 1.48
CA PRO A 59 3.39 -10.52 1.42
C PRO A 59 2.52 -9.27 1.23
N SER A 60 2.98 -8.15 1.77
CA SER A 60 2.45 -6.82 1.49
C SER A 60 3.47 -5.98 0.72
N PHE A 61 2.97 -5.17 -0.20
CA PHE A 61 3.76 -4.34 -1.10
C PHE A 61 3.23 -2.92 -1.12
N LEU A 62 4.15 -1.97 -1.25
CA LEU A 62 3.86 -0.64 -1.76
C LEU A 62 3.90 -0.68 -3.28
N ILE A 63 2.88 -0.08 -3.90
CA ILE A 63 2.83 0.17 -5.34
C ILE A 63 3.52 1.50 -5.59
N THR A 64 4.60 1.49 -6.35
CA THR A 64 5.35 2.69 -6.68
C THR A 64 5.36 2.97 -8.18
N LEU A 65 5.26 4.26 -8.53
CA LEU A 65 5.32 4.79 -9.87
C LEU A 65 6.68 5.45 -10.10
N PRO A 66 7.59 4.83 -10.90
CA PRO A 66 8.86 5.44 -11.26
C PRO A 66 8.68 6.71 -12.09
N GLY A 67 9.49 7.73 -11.85
CA GLY A 67 9.56 8.95 -12.65
C GLY A 67 10.87 9.72 -12.43
N ASN A 68 11.02 10.88 -13.08
CA ASN A 68 12.27 11.67 -13.06
C ASN A 68 12.73 12.12 -11.66
N GLY A 69 11.83 12.16 -10.67
CA GLY A 69 12.14 12.53 -9.28
C GLY A 69 12.24 11.33 -8.32
N GLY A 70 12.39 10.11 -8.84
CA GLY A 70 12.38 8.87 -8.05
C GLY A 70 11.07 8.10 -8.16
N SER A 71 10.88 7.12 -7.27
CA SER A 71 9.69 6.25 -7.29
C SER A 71 8.69 6.70 -6.23
N ARG A 72 7.54 7.22 -6.69
CA ARG A 72 6.47 7.72 -5.80
C ARG A 72 5.59 6.57 -5.34
N ILE A 73 5.27 6.49 -4.05
CA ILE A 73 4.25 5.56 -3.55
C ILE A 73 2.87 6.06 -4.00
N ILE A 74 2.14 5.22 -4.71
CA ILE A 74 0.81 5.53 -5.24
C ILE A 74 -0.28 4.58 -4.72
N GLY A 75 0.08 3.57 -3.94
CA GLY A 75 -0.85 2.58 -3.43
C GLY A 75 -0.17 1.49 -2.63
N GLY A 76 -0.95 0.49 -2.24
CA GLY A 76 -0.48 -0.74 -1.62
C GLY A 76 -1.26 -1.94 -2.15
N ALA A 77 -0.63 -3.10 -2.18
CA ALA A 77 -1.25 -4.36 -2.54
C ALA A 77 -0.67 -5.47 -1.66
N GLY A 78 -1.45 -6.48 -1.32
CA GLY A 78 -0.94 -7.56 -0.50
C GLY A 78 -1.90 -8.72 -0.42
N LEU A 79 -1.35 -9.84 0.02
CA LEU A 79 -2.12 -11.02 0.38
C LEU A 79 -2.33 -11.03 1.89
N GLY A 80 -3.46 -11.57 2.33
CA GLY A 80 -3.75 -11.78 3.74
C GLY A 80 -4.53 -13.07 3.94
N ASN A 81 -4.36 -13.69 5.10
CA ASN A 81 -5.24 -14.78 5.50
C ASN A 81 -6.63 -14.22 5.84
N SER A 82 -7.65 -14.91 5.35
CA SER A 82 -9.06 -14.79 5.69
C SER A 82 -9.56 -16.18 6.13
N GLY A 83 -10.68 -16.23 6.85
CA GLY A 83 -11.25 -17.49 7.35
C GLY A 83 -11.49 -18.54 6.26
N ASP A 84 -11.74 -18.07 5.03
CA ASP A 84 -12.05 -18.90 3.86
C ASP A 84 -10.86 -19.08 2.89
N GLY A 85 -9.65 -18.58 3.22
CA GLY A 85 -8.46 -18.73 2.39
C GLY A 85 -7.56 -17.49 2.29
N ILE A 86 -6.91 -17.30 1.15
CA ILE A 86 -6.05 -16.14 0.89
C ILE A 86 -6.87 -15.05 0.20
N GLU A 87 -6.86 -13.85 0.78
CA GLU A 87 -7.50 -12.66 0.25
C GLU A 87 -6.45 -11.73 -0.38
N LEU A 88 -6.78 -11.17 -1.55
CA LEU A 88 -6.01 -10.09 -2.17
C LEU A 88 -6.65 -8.75 -1.80
N GLY A 89 -5.89 -7.90 -1.12
CA GLY A 89 -6.27 -6.52 -0.83
C GLY A 89 -5.40 -5.54 -1.59
N TYR A 90 -5.98 -4.42 -2.04
CA TYR A 90 -5.21 -3.32 -2.60
C TYR A 90 -5.89 -1.97 -2.38
N TRP A 91 -5.11 -0.92 -2.51
CA TRP A 91 -5.58 0.46 -2.56
C TRP A 91 -4.68 1.29 -3.46
N VAL A 92 -5.26 2.31 -4.08
CA VAL A 92 -4.55 3.29 -4.91
C VAL A 92 -4.96 4.67 -4.43
N ALA A 93 -4.02 5.60 -4.30
CA ALA A 93 -4.31 6.97 -3.93
C ALA A 93 -5.18 7.63 -5.02
N ARG A 94 -6.17 8.43 -4.59
CA ARG A 94 -7.22 8.99 -5.46
C ARG A 94 -6.70 9.70 -6.72
N PRO A 95 -5.59 10.47 -6.70
CA PRO A 95 -5.06 11.12 -7.91
C PRO A 95 -4.65 10.17 -9.04
N PHE A 96 -4.47 8.88 -8.74
CA PHE A 96 -4.01 7.87 -9.71
C PHE A 96 -5.12 6.92 -10.17
N TRP A 97 -6.39 7.20 -9.83
CA TRP A 97 -7.52 6.41 -10.30
C TRP A 97 -7.78 6.64 -11.81
N GLY A 98 -8.29 5.60 -12.49
CA GLY A 98 -8.62 5.66 -13.92
C GLY A 98 -7.41 5.62 -14.86
N GLN A 99 -6.24 5.20 -14.37
CA GLN A 99 -4.98 5.17 -15.12
C GLN A 99 -4.51 3.74 -15.46
N GLY A 100 -5.44 2.79 -15.51
CA GLY A 100 -5.23 1.36 -15.75
C GLY A 100 -5.36 0.56 -14.46
#